data_AF-A0AB40AC46-F1
#
_entry.id   AF-A0AB40AC46-F1
#
_cell.length_a   1.000
_cell.length_b   1.000
_cell.length_c   1.000
_cell.angle_alpha   90.00
_cell.angle_beta   90.00
_cell.angle_gamma   90.00
#
_symmetry.space_group_name_H-M   'P 1'
#
loop_
_entity.id
_entity.type
_entity.pdbx_description
1 polymer ?
#
loop_
_entity_poly.entity_id
_entity_poly.type
_entity_poly.pdbx_seq_one_letter_code
_entity_poly.pdbx_strand_id
1 'polypeptide(L)'
;MEVYWLLLLVSYLGGVKGEGNCTLCSAWIDRAVCGYNNRCYTSFKSSCEMEMLNCKLPDVYKFTETPFYGHCFRPNVAKCKAYVLLEQLNKIDSSVEMFA
;
A
#
# COMPACT_ATOMS: atom_id res chain seq x y z
N MET A 1 34.77 -16.65 -15.63
CA MET A 1 34.03 -15.38 -15.79
C MET A 1 32.57 -15.66 -16.14
N GLU A 2 31.90 -16.53 -15.36
CA GLU A 2 30.54 -17.01 -15.69
C GLU A 2 29.50 -16.59 -14.61
N VAL A 3 29.97 -16.24 -13.40
CA VAL A 3 29.11 -16.05 -12.23
C VAL A 3 28.44 -14.67 -12.20
N TYR A 4 29.02 -13.66 -12.87
CA TYR A 4 28.49 -12.29 -12.86
C TYR A 4 27.25 -12.11 -13.75
N TRP A 5 27.04 -12.96 -14.75
CA TRP A 5 25.88 -12.88 -15.65
C TRP A 5 24.59 -13.39 -15.01
N LEU A 6 24.69 -14.37 -14.09
CA LEU A 6 23.54 -14.92 -13.38
C LEU A 6 22.95 -13.94 -12.34
N LEU A 7 23.80 -13.13 -11.69
CA LEU A 7 23.35 -12.13 -10.70
C LEU A 7 22.56 -10.97 -11.35
N LEU A 8 22.90 -10.60 -12.58
CA LEU A 8 22.18 -9.56 -13.32
C LEU A 8 20.78 -10.04 -13.80
N LEU A 9 20.63 -11.32 -14.13
CA LEU A 9 19.35 -11.90 -14.54
C LEU A 9 18.34 -12.00 -13.39
N VAL A 10 18.79 -12.33 -12.17
CA VAL A 10 17.91 -12.36 -10.99
C VAL A 10 17.44 -10.95 -10.60
N SER A 11 18.25 -9.93 -10.86
CA SER A 11 17.88 -8.53 -10.64
C SER A 11 16.81 -8.03 -11.63
N TYR A 12 16.71 -8.64 -12.81
CA TYR A 12 15.76 -8.25 -13.86
C TYR A 12 14.39 -8.93 -13.72
N LEU A 13 14.32 -10.05 -13.00
CA LEU A 13 13.09 -10.85 -12.83
C LEU A 13 12.22 -10.43 -11.62
N GLY A 14 12.61 -9.39 -10.87
CA GLY A 14 11.85 -8.90 -9.72
C GLY A 14 10.56 -8.14 -10.07
N GLY A 15 10.27 -7.91 -11.35
CA GLY A 15 9.08 -7.22 -11.82
C GLY A 15 7.93 -8.18 -12.14
N VAL A 16 7.22 -8.72 -11.15
CA VAL A 16 5.91 -9.36 -11.42
C VAL A 16 4.84 -8.30 -11.71
N LYS A 17 4.36 -8.25 -12.95
CA LYS A 17 3.30 -7.32 -13.37
C LYS A 17 2.06 -7.52 -12.49
N GLY A 18 1.83 -6.61 -11.55
CA GLY A 18 0.62 -6.60 -10.72
C GLY A 18 -0.60 -6.22 -11.56
N GLU A 19 -1.78 -6.73 -11.19
CA GLU A 19 -3.04 -6.28 -11.77
C GLU A 19 -3.28 -4.80 -11.43
N GLY A 20 -3.41 -3.98 -12.48
CA GLY A 20 -3.51 -2.52 -12.40
C GLY A 20 -2.21 -1.83 -12.79
N ASN A 21 -2.27 -0.54 -13.12
CA ASN A 21 -1.12 0.28 -13.57
C ASN A 21 -0.13 0.60 -12.41
N CYS A 22 0.08 -0.37 -11.53
CA CYS A 22 0.85 -0.26 -10.30
C CYS A 22 2.24 -0.82 -10.51
N THR A 23 3.24 0.05 -10.44
CA THR A 23 4.64 -0.37 -10.31
C THR A 23 4.81 -1.14 -9.01
N LEU A 24 5.50 -2.28 -9.07
CA LEU A 24 5.95 -2.95 -7.86
C LEU A 24 7.00 -2.09 -7.17
N CYS A 25 6.82 -1.89 -5.88
CA CYS A 25 7.83 -1.32 -5.01
C CYS A 25 8.84 -2.39 -4.61
N SER A 26 10.09 -1.96 -4.50
CA SER A 26 11.23 -2.79 -4.10
C SER A 26 11.33 -2.77 -2.58
N ALA A 27 11.06 -3.89 -1.91
CA ALA A 27 11.05 -4.01 -0.44
C ALA A 27 12.43 -3.89 0.25
N TRP A 28 13.46 -3.41 -0.46
CA TRP A 28 14.86 -3.51 -0.04
C TRP A 28 15.22 -2.68 1.19
N ILE A 29 14.36 -1.72 1.59
CA ILE A 29 14.50 -0.95 2.82
C ILE A 29 13.09 -0.70 3.34
N ASP A 30 12.52 -1.60 4.14
CA ASP A 30 11.18 -1.31 4.63
C ASP A 30 10.90 -1.78 6.06
N ARG A 31 10.52 -0.79 6.87
CA ARG A 31 10.07 -0.93 8.24
C ARG A 31 8.55 -0.87 8.26
N ALA A 32 7.94 -1.33 9.34
CA ALA A 32 6.52 -1.08 9.54
C ALA A 32 6.25 0.43 9.59
N VAL A 33 5.21 0.88 8.88
CA VAL A 33 4.80 2.28 8.81
C VAL A 33 3.37 2.45 9.28
N CYS A 34 3.04 3.66 9.72
CA CYS A 34 1.70 4.02 10.11
C CYS A 34 1.17 5.02 9.09
N GLY A 35 0.12 4.64 8.36
CA GLY A 35 -0.52 5.48 7.35
C GLY A 35 -1.78 6.16 7.87
N TYR A 36 -2.08 7.35 7.34
CA TYR A 36 -3.27 8.13 7.64
C TYR A 36 -3.91 8.66 6.35
N ASN A 37 -5.23 8.52 6.19
CA ASN A 37 -5.94 8.94 4.97
C ASN A 37 -6.92 10.12 5.20
N ASN A 38 -6.60 11.02 6.13
CA ASN A 38 -7.49 12.09 6.60
C ASN A 38 -8.75 11.62 7.36
N ARG A 39 -8.97 10.32 7.53
CA ARG A 39 -10.10 9.76 8.30
C ARG A 39 -9.65 8.82 9.40
N CYS A 40 -8.73 7.92 9.09
CA CYS A 40 -8.32 6.86 10.00
C CYS A 40 -6.86 6.45 9.81
N TYR A 41 -6.32 5.82 10.85
CA TYR A 41 -4.96 5.29 10.89
C TYR A 41 -4.95 3.79 10.58
N THR A 42 -3.93 3.33 9.86
CA THR A 42 -3.67 1.90 9.59
C THR A 42 -2.18 1.61 9.69
N SER A 43 -1.82 0.50 10.34
CA SER A 43 -0.44 -0.01 10.32
C SER A 43 -0.20 -0.87 9.08
N PHE A 44 0.89 -0.60 8.37
CA PHE A 44 1.38 -1.39 7.25
C PHE A 44 2.69 -2.08 7.65
N LYS A 45 2.91 -3.29 7.15
CA LYS A 45 4.14 -4.06 7.35
C LYS A 45 5.35 -3.38 6.71
N SER A 46 5.10 -2.57 5.69
CA SER A 46 6.11 -1.87 4.90
C SER A 46 5.50 -0.64 4.22
N SER A 47 6.30 0.38 3.91
CA SER A 47 5.89 1.49 3.05
C SER A 47 5.46 1.00 1.67
N CYS A 48 6.10 -0.06 1.15
CA CYS A 48 5.73 -0.74 -0.07
C CYS A 48 4.31 -1.33 -0.01
N GLU A 49 3.90 -1.96 1.10
CA GLU A 49 2.52 -2.45 1.25
C GLU A 49 1.51 -1.28 1.18
N MET A 50 1.85 -0.14 1.79
CA MET A 50 1.03 1.07 1.73
C MET A 50 0.95 1.63 0.30
N GLU A 51 2.06 1.69 -0.43
CA GLU A 51 2.11 2.15 -1.82
C GLU A 51 1.30 1.25 -2.76
N MET A 52 1.47 -0.07 -2.65
CA MET A 52 0.70 -1.04 -3.42
C MET A 52 -0.80 -0.92 -3.17
N LEU A 53 -1.20 -0.69 -1.92
CA LEU A 53 -2.60 -0.48 -1.59
C LEU A 53 -3.09 0.86 -2.16
N ASN A 54 -2.34 1.94 -1.95
CA ASN A 54 -2.67 3.28 -2.46
C ASN A 54 -2.85 3.30 -3.97
N CYS A 55 -2.09 2.50 -4.72
CA CYS A 55 -2.24 2.43 -6.16
C CYS A 55 -3.63 1.91 -6.59
N LYS A 56 -4.27 1.08 -5.76
CA LYS A 56 -5.62 0.54 -6.02
C LYS A 56 -6.74 1.39 -5.40
N LEU A 57 -6.40 2.35 -4.53
CA LEU A 57 -7.36 3.20 -3.86
C LEU A 57 -7.60 4.50 -4.65
N PRO A 58 -8.85 4.99 -4.69
CA PRO A 58 -9.14 6.37 -5.13
C PRO A 58 -8.35 7.38 -4.28
N ASP A 59 -8.01 8.53 -4.87
CA ASP A 59 -7.16 9.54 -4.22
C ASP A 59 -7.66 9.97 -2.84
N VAL A 60 -8.98 10.08 -2.66
CA VAL A 60 -9.62 10.45 -1.39
C VAL A 60 -9.43 9.44 -0.26
N TYR A 61 -9.01 8.21 -0.58
CA TYR A 61 -8.80 7.12 0.37
C TYR A 61 -7.33 6.74 0.54
N LYS A 62 -6.41 7.38 -0.20
CA LYS A 62 -4.98 7.11 -0.11
C LYS A 62 -4.44 7.48 1.28
N PHE A 63 -3.54 6.64 1.77
CA PHE A 63 -2.84 6.83 3.03
C PHE A 63 -1.52 7.57 2.80
N THR A 64 -1.20 8.50 3.69
CA THR A 64 0.12 9.12 3.79
C THR A 64 0.87 8.57 4.99
N GLU A 65 2.17 8.31 4.86
CA GLU A 65 2.98 7.90 6.00
C GLU A 65 3.00 9.01 7.04
N THR A 66 2.71 8.66 8.28
CA THR A 66 2.80 9.56 9.42
C THR A 66 4.25 9.61 9.95
N PRO A 67 4.67 10.70 10.60
CA PRO A 67 6.05 10.83 11.09
C PRO A 67 6.46 9.74 12.11
N PHE A 68 5.50 9.19 12.85
CA PHE A 68 5.76 8.22 13.92
C PHE A 68 4.86 6.99 13.80
N TYR A 69 5.47 5.81 13.70
CA TYR A 69 4.75 4.52 13.69
C TYR A 69 3.80 4.36 14.89
N GLY A 70 4.19 4.90 16.05
CA GLY A 70 3.40 4.90 17.29
C GLY A 70 2.00 5.53 17.18
N HIS A 71 1.73 6.37 16.18
CA HIS A 71 0.44 7.04 16.02
C HIS A 71 -0.72 6.04 15.84
N CYS A 72 -0.49 4.94 15.14
CA CYS A 72 -1.49 3.89 14.91
C CYS A 72 -1.88 3.14 16.19
N PHE A 73 -1.09 3.27 17.26
CA PHE A 73 -1.30 2.56 18.53
C PHE A 73 -1.91 3.45 19.61
N ARG A 74 -2.09 4.75 19.33
CA ARG A 74 -2.76 5.65 20.27
C ARG A 74 -4.20 5.15 20.55
N PRO A 75 -4.70 5.27 21.79
CA PRO A 75 -6.05 4.83 22.13
C PRO A 75 -7.14 5.74 21.54
N ASN A 76 -6.85 7.03 21.35
CA ASN A 76 -7.83 8.05 20.95
C ASN A 76 -7.80 8.40 19.45
N VAL A 77 -7.42 7.44 18.59
CA VAL A 77 -7.42 7.65 17.13
C VAL A 77 -8.35 6.67 16.46
N ALA A 78 -9.02 7.12 15.40
CA ALA A 78 -9.81 6.25 14.54
C ALA A 78 -8.88 5.28 13.79
N LYS A 79 -9.14 3.97 13.89
CA LYS A 79 -8.35 2.93 13.21
C LYS A 79 -9.21 2.26 12.15
N CYS A 80 -8.60 1.96 11.01
CA CYS A 80 -9.28 1.25 9.93
C CYS A 80 -8.46 0.07 9.43
N LYS A 81 -9.12 -0.79 8.67
CA LYS A 81 -8.50 -1.92 7.98
C LYS A 81 -8.47 -1.60 6.50
N ALA A 82 -7.33 -1.12 6.02
CA ALA A 82 -7.22 -0.58 4.67
C ALA A 82 -7.53 -1.61 3.56
N TYR A 83 -7.27 -2.90 3.80
CA TYR A 83 -7.66 -3.99 2.89
C TYR A 83 -9.19 -4.19 2.82
N VAL A 84 -9.92 -3.98 3.92
CA VAL A 84 -11.39 -4.05 3.95
C VAL A 84 -11.99 -2.91 3.15
N LEU A 85 -11.40 -1.72 3.22
CA LEU A 85 -11.81 -0.58 2.40
C LEU A 85 -11.67 -0.89 0.90
N LEU A 86 -10.54 -1.47 0.49
CA LEU A 86 -10.32 -1.89 -0.90
C LEU A 86 -11.34 -2.97 -1.32
N GLU A 87 -11.60 -3.98 -0.48
CA GLU A 87 -12.61 -4.99 -0.76
C GLU A 87 -14.02 -4.40 -0.92
N GLN A 88 -14.38 -3.42 -0.08
CA GLN A 88 -15.68 -2.75 -0.18
C GLN A 88 -15.77 -1.95 -1.48
N LEU A 89 -14.74 -1.18 -1.83
CA LEU A 89 -14.68 -0.44 -3.08
C LEU A 89 -14.77 -1.35 -4.31
N ASN A 90 -14.13 -2.53 -4.27
CA ASN A 90 -14.19 -3.50 -5.37
C ASN A 90 -15.54 -4.22 -5.46
N LYS A 91 -16.31 -4.30 -4.37
CA LYS A 91 -17.67 -4.85 -4.35
C LYS A 91 -18.72 -3.85 -4.82
N ILE A 92 -18.42 -2.57 -4.72
CA ILE A 92 -19.27 -1.52 -5.25
C ILE A 92 -19.09 -1.54 -6.76
N ASP A 93 -20.13 -2.01 -7.44
CA ASP A 93 -20.26 -1.87 -8.88
C ASP A 93 -20.00 -0.40 -9.24
N SER A 94 -19.14 -0.15 -10.23
CA SER A 94 -18.69 1.18 -10.67
C SER A 94 -19.82 2.14 -11.08
N SER A 95 -21.07 1.69 -10.99
CA SER A 95 -22.32 2.38 -11.26
C SER A 95 -22.93 3.11 -10.05
N VAL A 96 -22.40 2.97 -8.83
CA VAL A 96 -22.99 3.56 -7.63
C VAL A 96 -22.08 4.64 -7.03
N GLU A 97 -22.46 5.91 -7.20
CA GLU A 97 -21.84 7.05 -6.53
C GLU A 97 -21.93 6.88 -5.02
N MET A 98 -20.76 6.78 -4.39
CA MET A 98 -20.69 6.38 -2.99
C MET A 98 -21.08 7.46 -1.99
N PHE A 99 -21.10 8.74 -2.36
CA PHE A 99 -21.51 9.83 -1.47
C PHE A 99 -22.01 11.03 -2.30
N ALA A 100 -23.30 11.33 -2.17
CA ALA A 100 -23.91 12.62 -2.50
C ALA A 100 -23.95 13.50 -1.25
#